data_AF-U2JAN7-F1
#
_entry.id   AF-U2JAN7-F1
#
_cell.length_a   1.000
_cell.length_b   1.000
_cell.length_c   1.000
_cell.angle_alpha   90.00
_cell.angle_beta   90.00
_cell.angle_gamma   90.00
#
_symmetry.space_group_name_H-M   'P 1'
#
loop_
_entity.id
_entity.type
_entity.pdbx_description
1 polymer ?
#
loop_
_entity_poly.entity_id
_entity_poly.type
_entity_poly.pdbx_seq_one_letter_code
_entity_poly.pdbx_strand_id
1 'polypeptide(L)'
;MKQKTFIYSLLLLLVSVLSSCSQWEGETVESAYREPQIPDPSYQFKRNGSSSVDYLECSLLRDPLDYIYSSYLRPANIMYEGTMTRVKGYFNNGEFGLKPQEELATSSLHKANRERILNDVEEIFEVTGKLSGLGQSSPGTYRNHKAVMGEGGYVGIHIGDVNIAFANEKGLVVAEMFNGIIWGGIYLDKILNVHLNDSLYKDSRLRTEHERTALLPGRNYTELEHHWDLAYGYYQYWLPYVQGSGLPLLRESRIKLYNAFARGRLALTEYRYDEVLQQLQVIRAELSKVAAVRAMNLLVSDITVGNLDEDINNALVFLSQACGAVYGLQFTVQESGKPHLSYEQVKAYINELTTGNGLWEKQRLLGDETMTGSLKYVAAQIGKTYGLTLNDVKRSY
;
A
#
# COMPACT_ATOMS: atom_id res chain seq x y z
N MET A 1 -37.62 44.58 60.09
CA MET A 1 -37.33 45.76 60.93
C MET A 1 -35.88 45.68 61.38
N LYS A 2 -35.07 46.68 60.98
CA LYS A 2 -33.79 47.20 61.56
C LYS A 2 -32.67 46.18 61.89
N GLN A 3 -31.54 46.20 61.14
CA GLN A 3 -30.31 47.02 61.37
C GLN A 3 -29.56 46.59 62.66
N LYS A 4 -28.23 46.40 62.77
CA LYS A 4 -27.09 46.96 62.02
C LYS A 4 -25.76 46.36 62.58
N THR A 5 -24.81 46.03 61.68
CA THR A 5 -23.37 46.40 61.67
C THR A 5 -22.33 46.09 62.79
N PHE A 6 -21.18 45.52 62.33
CA PHE A 6 -19.75 45.93 62.57
C PHE A 6 -19.10 45.65 63.95
N ILE A 7 -17.80 45.31 64.16
CA ILE A 7 -16.54 45.16 63.37
C ILE A 7 -15.40 44.66 64.32
N TYR A 8 -14.30 44.14 63.74
CA TYR A 8 -12.87 44.04 64.18
C TYR A 8 -12.32 43.20 65.37
N SER A 9 -11.42 42.26 64.98
CA SER A 9 -9.99 42.09 65.34
C SER A 9 -9.47 42.12 66.79
N LEU A 10 -8.76 41.04 67.21
CA LEU A 10 -7.36 40.96 67.73
C LEU A 10 -7.14 39.55 68.35
N LEU A 11 -6.34 38.63 67.78
CA LEU A 11 -4.89 38.36 67.96
C LEU A 11 -4.38 38.08 69.40
N LEU A 12 -3.59 36.99 69.50
CA LEU A 12 -2.73 36.47 70.60
C LEU A 12 -3.39 35.74 71.78
N LEU A 13 -2.81 34.71 72.40
CA LEU A 13 -1.75 33.73 72.12
C LEU A 13 -1.74 32.82 73.37
N LEU A 14 -1.87 31.49 73.27
CA LEU A 14 -1.27 30.62 74.27
C LEU A 14 -1.02 29.20 73.74
N VAL A 15 0.26 28.86 73.76
CA VAL A 15 0.91 27.63 73.30
C VAL A 15 0.78 26.54 74.36
N SER A 16 0.44 25.31 73.96
CA SER A 16 0.82 24.09 74.70
C SER A 16 1.01 22.91 73.74
N VAL A 17 2.26 22.78 73.33
CA VAL A 17 3.01 21.58 72.91
C VAL A 17 2.32 20.22 73.11
N LEU A 18 2.13 19.49 72.01
CA LEU A 18 2.42 18.05 71.96
C LEU A 18 3.23 17.76 70.69
N SER A 19 4.51 17.50 70.91
CA SER A 19 5.44 16.99 69.90
C SER A 19 5.21 15.50 69.68
N SER A 20 5.00 15.10 68.43
CA SER A 20 5.39 13.79 67.94
C SER A 20 5.98 13.98 66.54
N CYS A 21 7.29 14.19 66.51
CA CYS A 21 8.08 14.07 65.28
C CYS A 21 8.12 12.59 64.88
N SER A 22 7.50 12.25 63.75
CA SER A 22 8.06 11.22 62.89
C SER A 22 8.62 11.92 61.65
N GLN A 23 9.93 12.20 61.67
CA GLN A 23 10.67 12.49 60.45
C GLN A 23 10.62 11.24 59.57
N TRP A 24 9.88 11.32 58.47
CA TRP A 24 10.12 10.47 57.31
C TRP A 24 11.12 11.22 56.43
N GLU A 25 12.41 11.05 56.70
CA GLU A 25 13.47 11.40 55.76
C GLU A 25 13.65 10.23 54.80
N GLY A 26 13.41 10.47 53.51
CA GLY A 26 13.71 9.49 52.45
C GLY A 26 12.60 9.20 51.45
N GLU A 27 11.41 9.79 51.56
CA GLU A 27 10.43 9.68 50.46
C GLU A 27 10.77 10.69 49.36
N THR A 28 11.57 10.26 48.39
CA THR A 28 11.49 10.83 47.05
C THR A 28 10.11 10.50 46.52
N VAL A 29 9.22 11.49 46.48
CA VAL A 29 8.03 11.41 45.64
C VAL A 29 8.56 11.30 44.21
N GLU A 30 8.63 10.07 43.68
CA GLU A 30 8.66 9.89 42.24
C GLU A 30 7.33 10.44 41.74
N SER A 31 7.31 11.74 41.41
CA SER A 31 6.28 12.25 40.54
C SER A 31 6.37 11.40 39.29
N ALA A 32 5.37 10.54 39.08
CA ALA A 32 5.19 9.87 37.81
C ALA A 32 4.96 10.99 36.78
N TYR A 33 6.07 11.51 36.24
CA TYR A 33 6.06 12.46 35.16
C TYR A 33 5.42 11.72 33.99
N ARG A 34 4.12 11.89 33.86
CA ARG A 34 3.42 11.57 32.62
C ARG A 34 3.84 12.66 31.68
N GLU A 35 4.63 12.30 30.68
CA GLU A 35 4.87 13.16 29.55
C GLU A 35 3.52 13.75 29.09
N PRO A 36 3.48 15.06 28.76
CA PRO A 36 2.28 15.65 28.21
C PRO A 36 1.82 14.79 27.03
N GLN A 37 0.57 14.32 27.07
CA GLN A 37 0.01 13.67 25.89
C GLN A 37 -0.16 14.75 24.83
N ILE A 38 0.84 14.83 23.93
CA ILE A 38 0.76 15.67 22.74
C ILE A 38 -0.46 15.15 21.97
N PRO A 39 -1.48 15.98 21.70
CA PRO A 39 -2.65 15.54 20.96
C PRO A 39 -2.22 14.93 19.62
N ASP A 40 -2.97 13.94 19.14
CA ASP A 40 -2.65 13.29 17.87
C ASP A 40 -2.50 14.37 16.78
N PRO A 41 -1.40 14.35 16.01
CA PRO A 41 -1.13 15.38 15.02
C PRO A 41 -2.20 15.32 13.93
N SER A 42 -2.87 16.43 13.65
CA SER A 42 -3.88 16.50 12.59
C SER A 42 -3.23 16.74 11.23
N TYR A 43 -3.49 15.85 10.26
CA TYR A 43 -3.12 16.08 8.87
C TYR A 43 -4.05 17.12 8.23
N GLN A 44 -3.69 18.40 8.33
CA GLN A 44 -4.41 19.49 7.67
C GLN A 44 -3.45 20.58 7.25
N PHE A 45 -3.65 21.12 6.05
CA PHE A 45 -3.03 22.37 5.63
C PHE A 45 -4.08 23.28 5.02
N LYS A 46 -4.08 24.56 5.41
CA LYS A 46 -4.88 25.59 4.77
C LYS A 46 -4.04 26.85 4.59
N ARG A 47 -4.01 27.39 3.37
CA ARG A 47 -3.47 28.71 3.06
C ARG A 47 -4.62 29.55 2.51
N ASN A 48 -4.90 30.68 3.16
CA ASN A 48 -6.03 31.58 2.83
C ASN A 48 -7.40 30.87 2.81
N GLY A 49 -7.63 29.94 3.74
CA GLY A 49 -8.89 29.19 3.86
C GLY A 49 -9.03 27.97 2.93
N SER A 50 -8.17 27.84 1.91
CA SER A 50 -8.17 26.72 0.96
C SER A 50 -7.13 25.66 1.30
N SER A 51 -7.49 24.38 1.14
CA SER A 51 -6.58 23.23 1.33
C SER A 51 -5.56 23.16 0.19
N SER A 52 -4.34 22.69 0.47
CA SER A 52 -3.37 22.28 -0.55
C SER A 52 -3.45 20.79 -0.90
N VAL A 53 -4.15 20.00 -0.08
CA VAL A 53 -4.24 18.55 -0.26
C VAL A 53 -5.16 18.25 -1.42
N ASP A 54 -4.57 17.85 -2.55
CA ASP A 54 -5.26 17.50 -3.80
C ASP A 54 -5.45 15.99 -3.89
N TYR A 55 -6.68 15.53 -3.66
CA TYR A 55 -7.06 14.12 -3.81
C TYR A 55 -7.59 13.80 -5.21
N LEU A 56 -7.89 14.82 -6.02
CA LEU A 56 -8.54 14.65 -7.32
C LEU A 56 -7.59 13.99 -8.31
N GLU A 57 -6.32 14.42 -8.34
CA GLU A 57 -5.30 13.80 -9.21
C GLU A 57 -5.24 12.28 -9.01
N CYS A 58 -5.30 11.84 -7.75
CA CYS A 58 -5.22 10.43 -7.40
C CYS A 58 -6.45 9.63 -7.88
N SER A 59 -7.66 10.22 -7.87
CA SER A 59 -8.87 9.53 -8.36
C SER A 59 -8.89 9.41 -9.89
N LEU A 60 -8.32 10.40 -10.60
CA LEU A 60 -8.26 10.40 -12.07
C LEU A 60 -7.47 9.21 -12.64
N LEU A 61 -6.53 8.65 -11.88
CA LEU A 61 -5.84 7.42 -12.24
C LEU A 61 -6.63 6.17 -11.84
N ARG A 62 -7.28 6.19 -10.68
CA ARG A 62 -7.99 5.03 -10.15
C ARG A 62 -9.13 4.58 -11.04
N ASP A 63 -10.03 5.50 -11.36
CA ASP A 63 -11.30 5.16 -11.99
C ASP A 63 -11.13 4.40 -13.32
N PRO A 64 -10.30 4.84 -14.28
CA PRO A 64 -10.08 4.07 -15.50
C PRO A 64 -9.41 2.71 -15.25
N LEU A 65 -8.52 2.60 -14.26
CA LEU A 65 -7.81 1.36 -13.96
C LEU A 65 -8.70 0.33 -13.27
N ASP A 66 -9.51 0.76 -12.30
CA ASP A 66 -10.52 -0.06 -11.65
C ASP A 66 -11.56 -0.53 -12.69
N TYR A 67 -11.95 0.34 -13.62
CA TYR A 67 -12.87 -0.02 -14.71
C TYR A 67 -12.27 -1.02 -15.71
N ILE A 68 -10.99 -0.87 -16.08
CA ILE A 68 -10.26 -1.86 -16.89
C ILE A 68 -10.31 -3.23 -16.19
N TYR A 69 -9.92 -3.28 -14.92
CA TYR A 69 -9.86 -4.51 -14.15
C TYR A 69 -11.25 -5.17 -14.01
N SER A 70 -12.26 -4.42 -13.54
CA SER A 70 -13.57 -4.97 -13.18
C SER A 70 -14.40 -5.37 -14.40
N SER A 71 -14.29 -4.61 -15.49
CA SER A 71 -15.20 -4.74 -16.63
C SER A 71 -14.61 -5.56 -17.78
N TYR A 72 -13.28 -5.64 -17.87
CA TYR A 72 -12.59 -6.28 -18.99
C TYR A 72 -11.66 -7.42 -18.57
N LEU A 73 -10.78 -7.19 -17.60
CA LEU A 73 -9.75 -8.18 -17.26
C LEU A 73 -10.32 -9.34 -16.46
N ARG A 74 -10.87 -9.05 -15.28
CA ARG A 74 -11.41 -10.07 -14.39
C ARG A 74 -12.49 -10.93 -15.06
N PRO A 75 -13.50 -10.35 -15.74
CA PRO A 75 -14.51 -11.13 -16.42
C PRO A 75 -14.10 -11.55 -17.84
N ALA A 76 -12.85 -11.38 -18.28
CA ALA A 76 -12.36 -11.66 -19.65
C ALA A 76 -13.34 -11.28 -20.77
N ASN A 77 -13.58 -9.97 -20.93
CA ASN A 77 -14.55 -9.40 -21.88
C ASN A 77 -13.91 -8.70 -23.08
N ILE A 78 -12.65 -8.98 -23.41
CA ILE A 78 -11.95 -8.42 -24.58
C ILE A 78 -12.19 -9.32 -25.80
N MET A 79 -13.45 -9.48 -26.20
CA MET A 79 -13.86 -10.44 -27.26
C MET A 79 -13.54 -9.97 -28.69
N TYR A 80 -13.36 -8.66 -28.89
CA TYR A 80 -13.22 -8.05 -30.21
C TYR A 80 -12.14 -6.97 -30.22
N GLU A 81 -11.53 -6.72 -31.37
CA GLU A 81 -10.47 -5.71 -31.55
C GLU A 81 -10.89 -4.32 -31.07
N GLY A 82 -12.13 -3.89 -31.35
CA GLY A 82 -12.63 -2.60 -30.86
C GLY A 82 -12.68 -2.52 -29.32
N THR A 83 -12.85 -3.65 -28.63
CA THR A 83 -12.77 -3.69 -27.16
C THR A 83 -11.32 -3.64 -26.69
N MET A 84 -10.41 -4.32 -27.39
CA MET A 84 -8.97 -4.22 -27.13
C MET A 84 -8.48 -2.77 -27.28
N THR A 85 -8.83 -2.11 -28.38
CA THR A 85 -8.52 -0.69 -28.60
C THR A 85 -9.08 0.18 -27.47
N ARG A 86 -10.30 -0.11 -26.98
CA ARG A 86 -10.91 0.65 -25.89
C ARG A 86 -10.18 0.45 -24.56
N VAL A 87 -9.81 -0.79 -24.20
CA VAL A 87 -9.03 -1.09 -22.98
C VAL A 87 -7.68 -0.38 -23.02
N LYS A 88 -6.93 -0.51 -24.13
CA LYS A 88 -5.68 0.24 -24.33
C LYS A 88 -5.90 1.75 -24.30
N GLY A 89 -7.02 2.22 -24.82
CA GLY A 89 -7.43 3.63 -24.78
C GLY A 89 -7.55 4.17 -23.35
N TYR A 90 -8.25 3.45 -22.46
CA TYR A 90 -8.36 3.83 -21.04
C TYR A 90 -7.00 3.86 -20.35
N PHE A 91 -6.12 2.90 -20.64
CA PHE A 91 -4.80 2.87 -20.03
C PHE A 91 -3.86 3.97 -20.56
N ASN A 92 -3.84 4.18 -21.87
CA ASN A 92 -2.92 5.12 -22.53
C ASN A 92 -3.35 6.57 -22.38
N ASN A 93 -4.66 6.83 -22.34
CA ASN A 93 -5.19 8.20 -22.37
C ASN A 93 -5.88 8.62 -21.08
N GLY A 94 -6.24 7.68 -20.20
CA GLY A 94 -7.13 7.96 -19.07
C GLY A 94 -8.52 8.41 -19.53
N GLU A 95 -9.31 8.93 -18.60
CA GLU A 95 -10.61 9.54 -18.90
C GLU A 95 -10.57 11.07 -18.90
N PHE A 96 -9.81 11.68 -17.97
CA PHE A 96 -9.79 13.14 -17.78
C PHE A 96 -8.35 13.67 -17.64
N GLY A 97 -7.60 13.63 -18.74
CA GLY A 97 -6.32 14.35 -18.89
C GLY A 97 -5.10 13.72 -18.23
N LEU A 98 -5.26 12.94 -17.16
CA LEU A 98 -4.17 12.19 -16.53
C LEU A 98 -4.13 10.75 -17.07
N LYS A 99 -2.97 10.36 -17.58
CA LYS A 99 -2.80 9.13 -18.38
C LYS A 99 -2.12 8.03 -17.57
N PRO A 100 -2.80 6.92 -17.22
CA PRO A 100 -2.20 5.86 -16.43
C PRO A 100 -0.89 5.29 -16.98
N GLN A 101 -0.79 5.14 -18.29
CA GLN A 101 0.44 4.68 -18.96
C GLN A 101 1.64 5.61 -18.71
N GLU A 102 1.41 6.93 -18.64
CA GLU A 102 2.47 7.91 -18.37
C GLU A 102 2.87 7.89 -16.89
N GLU A 103 1.93 7.55 -16.00
CA GLU A 103 2.12 7.55 -14.54
C GLU A 103 2.66 6.25 -13.94
N LEU A 104 2.72 5.17 -14.72
CA LEU A 104 3.26 3.87 -14.28
C LEU A 104 4.80 3.89 -14.21
N ALA A 105 5.34 3.50 -13.04
CA ALA A 105 6.77 3.28 -12.77
C ALA A 105 7.65 4.48 -13.17
N THR A 106 7.26 5.68 -12.75
CA THR A 106 7.87 6.95 -13.15
C THR A 106 9.09 7.33 -12.32
N SER A 107 9.29 6.71 -11.16
CA SER A 107 10.44 7.04 -10.32
C SER A 107 11.79 6.73 -11.01
N SER A 108 12.81 7.46 -10.60
CA SER A 108 14.18 7.27 -11.11
C SER A 108 14.70 5.84 -10.87
N LEU A 109 14.23 5.16 -9.81
CA LEU A 109 14.57 3.79 -9.48
C LEU A 109 14.02 2.77 -10.51
N HIS A 110 12.89 3.08 -11.15
CA HIS A 110 12.20 2.15 -12.06
C HIS A 110 12.33 2.53 -13.53
N LYS A 111 12.89 3.70 -13.85
CA LYS A 111 13.07 4.18 -15.22
C LYS A 111 13.73 3.15 -16.16
N ALA A 112 14.72 2.40 -15.68
CA ALA A 112 15.40 1.38 -16.46
C ALA A 112 14.52 0.16 -16.81
N ASN A 113 13.54 -0.16 -15.97
CA ASN A 113 12.61 -1.28 -16.15
C ASN A 113 11.22 -0.84 -16.62
N ARG A 114 10.95 0.45 -16.73
CA ARG A 114 9.63 1.01 -17.05
C ARG A 114 9.03 0.43 -18.33
N GLU A 115 9.84 0.29 -19.39
CA GLU A 115 9.38 -0.31 -20.64
C GLU A 115 8.94 -1.77 -20.46
N ARG A 116 9.67 -2.55 -19.66
CA ARG A 116 9.34 -3.95 -19.35
C ARG A 116 8.06 -4.04 -18.52
N ILE A 117 7.88 -3.15 -17.55
CA ILE A 117 6.67 -3.07 -16.72
C ILE A 117 5.45 -2.70 -17.58
N LEU A 118 5.60 -1.78 -18.54
CA LEU A 118 4.55 -1.46 -19.51
C LEU A 118 4.23 -2.66 -20.41
N ASN A 119 5.24 -3.39 -20.87
CA ASN A 119 5.04 -4.60 -21.66
C ASN A 119 4.34 -5.70 -20.85
N ASP A 120 4.58 -5.83 -19.55
CA ASP A 120 3.84 -6.76 -18.69
C ASP A 120 2.33 -6.41 -18.65
N VAL A 121 1.95 -5.12 -18.70
CA VAL A 121 0.54 -4.69 -18.79
C VAL A 121 -0.06 -5.06 -20.15
N GLU A 122 0.67 -4.81 -21.24
CA GLU A 122 0.24 -5.17 -22.59
C GLU A 122 0.05 -6.68 -22.73
N GLU A 123 0.95 -7.48 -22.17
CA GLU A 123 0.83 -8.95 -22.14
C GLU A 123 -0.45 -9.39 -21.40
N ILE A 124 -0.78 -8.74 -20.28
CA ILE A 124 -2.03 -9.03 -19.56
C ILE A 124 -3.25 -8.76 -20.44
N PHE A 125 -3.26 -7.65 -21.20
CA PHE A 125 -4.35 -7.35 -22.12
C PHE A 125 -4.43 -8.41 -23.22
N GLU A 126 -3.31 -8.80 -23.82
CA GLU A 126 -3.27 -9.83 -24.86
C GLU A 126 -3.73 -11.20 -24.35
N VAL A 127 -3.25 -11.65 -23.19
CA VAL A 127 -3.67 -12.91 -22.57
C VAL A 127 -5.15 -12.86 -22.23
N THR A 128 -5.64 -11.75 -21.67
CA THR A 128 -7.08 -11.57 -21.43
C THR A 128 -7.87 -11.64 -22.74
N GLY A 129 -7.40 -11.01 -23.82
CA GLY A 129 -8.00 -11.09 -25.15
C GLY A 129 -8.13 -12.54 -25.63
N LYS A 130 -7.05 -13.31 -25.55
CA LYS A 130 -7.06 -14.75 -25.88
C LYS A 130 -8.10 -15.50 -25.04
N LEU A 131 -8.10 -15.33 -23.72
CA LEU A 131 -9.07 -15.95 -22.81
C LEU A 131 -10.52 -15.52 -23.07
N SER A 132 -10.71 -14.31 -23.61
CA SER A 132 -12.02 -13.78 -24.02
C SER A 132 -12.51 -14.37 -25.34
N GLY A 133 -11.66 -15.09 -26.08
CA GLY A 133 -11.95 -15.59 -27.43
C GLY A 133 -11.69 -14.58 -28.54
N LEU A 134 -10.85 -13.57 -28.33
CA LEU A 134 -10.43 -12.65 -29.39
C LEU A 134 -9.84 -13.42 -30.58
N GLY A 135 -10.32 -13.08 -31.78
CA GLY A 135 -9.92 -13.75 -33.03
C GLY A 135 -10.64 -15.07 -33.32
N GLN A 136 -11.51 -15.55 -32.42
CA GLN A 136 -12.33 -16.74 -32.62
C GLN A 136 -13.62 -16.42 -33.35
N SER A 137 -14.17 -17.39 -34.09
CA SER A 137 -15.43 -17.23 -34.83
C SER A 137 -16.64 -17.00 -33.92
N SER A 138 -16.61 -17.57 -32.70
CA SER A 138 -17.62 -17.36 -31.66
C SER A 138 -16.94 -17.15 -30.30
N PRO A 139 -16.51 -15.92 -29.96
CA PRO A 139 -15.77 -15.63 -28.72
C PRO A 139 -16.51 -16.06 -27.46
N GLY A 140 -17.83 -15.81 -27.40
CA GLY A 140 -18.67 -16.19 -26.27
C GLY A 140 -18.78 -17.70 -26.05
N THR A 141 -18.76 -18.50 -27.13
CA THR A 141 -18.71 -19.96 -27.04
C THR A 141 -17.31 -20.45 -26.68
N TYR A 142 -16.28 -19.87 -27.32
CA TYR A 142 -14.89 -20.23 -27.11
C TYR A 142 -14.49 -20.16 -25.64
N ARG A 143 -14.83 -19.06 -24.96
CA ARG A 143 -14.48 -18.85 -23.55
C ARG A 143 -15.31 -19.65 -22.55
N ASN A 144 -16.35 -20.37 -23.00
CA ASN A 144 -17.31 -21.05 -22.13
C ASN A 144 -16.84 -22.45 -21.72
N HIS A 145 -15.69 -22.52 -21.08
CA HIS A 145 -15.12 -23.74 -20.52
C HIS A 145 -14.29 -23.41 -19.28
N LYS A 146 -14.25 -24.36 -18.33
CA LYS A 146 -13.46 -24.22 -17.12
C LYS A 146 -11.98 -24.24 -17.46
N ALA A 147 -11.20 -23.45 -16.73
CA ALA A 147 -9.76 -23.57 -16.76
C ALA A 147 -9.35 -24.98 -16.33
N VAL A 148 -8.38 -25.57 -17.04
CA VAL A 148 -7.75 -26.83 -16.66
C VAL A 148 -6.25 -26.72 -16.86
N MET A 149 -5.50 -27.66 -16.30
CA MET A 149 -4.05 -27.69 -16.47
C MET A 149 -3.67 -27.75 -17.96
N GLY A 150 -2.91 -26.75 -18.43
CA GLY A 150 -2.49 -26.65 -19.83
C GLY A 150 -3.48 -25.95 -20.76
N GLU A 151 -4.66 -25.55 -20.28
CA GLU A 151 -5.67 -24.85 -21.08
C GLU A 151 -6.35 -23.76 -20.24
N GLY A 152 -6.19 -22.50 -20.66
CA GLY A 152 -6.82 -21.37 -19.97
C GLY A 152 -8.34 -21.38 -20.09
N GLY A 153 -9.05 -20.80 -19.12
CA GLY A 153 -10.50 -20.81 -19.09
C GLY A 153 -11.05 -20.08 -17.87
N TYR A 154 -12.35 -20.21 -17.60
CA TYR A 154 -12.95 -19.56 -16.43
C TYR A 154 -12.67 -20.31 -15.13
N VAL A 155 -12.57 -19.54 -14.05
CA VAL A 155 -12.48 -19.98 -12.66
C VAL A 155 -13.74 -19.50 -11.94
N GLY A 156 -14.50 -20.45 -11.39
CA GLY A 156 -15.81 -20.20 -10.78
C GLY A 156 -16.73 -21.42 -10.92
N ILE A 157 -17.96 -21.30 -10.39
CA ILE A 157 -18.94 -22.39 -10.48
C ILE A 157 -19.58 -22.37 -11.87
N HIS A 158 -20.03 -21.19 -12.31
CA HIS A 158 -20.63 -20.95 -13.62
C HIS A 158 -20.05 -19.69 -14.30
N ILE A 159 -20.11 -19.66 -15.64
CA ILE A 159 -19.62 -18.51 -16.41
C ILE A 159 -20.40 -17.19 -16.17
N GLY A 160 -21.61 -17.30 -15.61
CA GLY A 160 -22.46 -16.16 -15.26
C GLY A 160 -22.26 -15.62 -13.84
N ASP A 161 -21.35 -16.19 -13.06
CA ASP A 161 -21.15 -15.80 -11.67
C ASP A 161 -20.58 -14.37 -11.57
N VAL A 162 -21.07 -13.59 -10.61
CA VAL A 162 -20.63 -12.21 -10.35
C VAL A 162 -19.12 -12.13 -10.06
N ASN A 163 -18.55 -13.19 -9.50
CA ASN A 163 -17.16 -13.25 -9.07
C ASN A 163 -16.24 -14.07 -9.98
N ILE A 164 -16.65 -14.32 -11.22
CA ILE A 164 -15.85 -15.06 -12.20
C ILE A 164 -14.46 -14.44 -12.43
N ALA A 165 -13.48 -15.30 -12.65
CA ALA A 165 -12.14 -14.93 -13.09
C ALA A 165 -11.71 -15.83 -14.26
N PHE A 166 -10.62 -15.48 -14.94
CA PHE A 166 -10.06 -16.30 -16.01
C PHE A 166 -8.58 -16.56 -15.76
N ALA A 167 -8.21 -17.83 -15.78
CA ALA A 167 -6.83 -18.26 -15.61
C ALA A 167 -6.25 -18.67 -16.96
N ASN A 168 -4.96 -18.40 -17.16
CA ASN A 168 -4.20 -18.93 -18.30
C ASN A 168 -3.89 -20.43 -18.13
N GLU A 169 -3.15 -21.00 -19.06
CA GLU A 169 -2.77 -22.42 -19.07
C GLU A 169 -1.95 -22.85 -17.84
N LYS A 170 -1.29 -21.89 -17.18
CA LYS A 170 -0.54 -22.09 -15.93
C LYS A 170 -1.38 -21.86 -14.68
N GLY A 171 -2.68 -21.60 -14.82
CA GLY A 171 -3.56 -21.32 -13.69
C GLY A 171 -3.43 -19.89 -13.15
N LEU A 172 -2.66 -19.01 -13.81
CA LEU A 172 -2.49 -17.62 -13.39
C LEU A 172 -3.64 -16.77 -13.91
N VAL A 173 -4.36 -16.15 -12.99
CA VAL A 173 -5.37 -15.13 -13.26
C VAL A 173 -4.66 -13.80 -13.50
N VAL A 174 -4.34 -13.51 -14.76
CA VAL A 174 -3.55 -12.34 -15.17
C VAL A 174 -4.18 -10.99 -14.77
N ALA A 175 -5.50 -10.95 -14.54
CA ALA A 175 -6.17 -9.78 -13.98
C ALA A 175 -5.65 -9.42 -12.57
N GLU A 176 -5.27 -10.40 -11.75
CA GLU A 176 -4.70 -10.15 -10.42
C GLU A 176 -3.26 -9.63 -10.49
N MET A 177 -2.51 -9.99 -11.54
CA MET A 177 -1.20 -9.40 -11.84
C MET A 177 -1.34 -7.91 -12.17
N PHE A 178 -2.37 -7.52 -12.93
CA PHE A 178 -2.65 -6.12 -13.25
C PHE A 178 -2.84 -5.30 -11.99
N ASN A 179 -3.64 -5.78 -11.03
CA ASN A 179 -3.78 -5.14 -9.73
C ASN A 179 -2.43 -4.94 -9.03
N GLY A 180 -1.59 -5.97 -8.99
CA GLY A 180 -0.24 -5.88 -8.41
C GLY A 180 0.64 -4.81 -9.07
N ILE A 181 0.62 -4.75 -10.41
CA ILE A 181 1.35 -3.75 -11.20
C ILE A 181 0.83 -2.33 -10.92
N ILE A 182 -0.48 -2.13 -10.87
CA ILE A 182 -1.07 -0.81 -10.65
C ILE A 182 -0.86 -0.34 -9.21
N TRP A 183 -1.19 -1.16 -8.22
CA TRP A 183 -1.04 -0.81 -6.80
C TRP A 183 0.42 -0.59 -6.41
N GLY A 184 1.34 -1.35 -6.99
CA GLY A 184 2.78 -1.15 -6.80
C GLY A 184 3.32 0.01 -7.63
N GLY A 185 3.19 -0.08 -8.95
CA GLY A 185 3.90 0.77 -9.91
C GLY A 185 3.31 2.15 -10.11
N ILE A 186 2.06 2.39 -9.72
CA ILE A 186 1.50 3.74 -9.63
C ILE A 186 1.50 4.17 -8.18
N TYR A 187 0.74 3.51 -7.31
CA TYR A 187 0.49 4.05 -5.97
C TYR A 187 1.71 3.97 -5.06
N LEU A 188 2.30 2.79 -4.84
CA LEU A 188 3.50 2.70 -3.99
C LEU A 188 4.68 3.46 -4.57
N ASP A 189 4.93 3.38 -5.88
CA ASP A 189 6.02 4.09 -6.54
C ASP A 189 5.89 5.61 -6.36
N LYS A 190 4.69 6.14 -6.57
CA LYS A 190 4.41 7.57 -6.37
C LYS A 190 4.58 7.98 -4.91
N ILE A 191 4.06 7.21 -3.96
CA ILE A 191 4.21 7.53 -2.54
C ILE A 191 5.70 7.51 -2.17
N LEU A 192 6.39 6.39 -2.38
CA LEU A 192 7.69 6.12 -1.77
C LEU A 192 8.88 6.67 -2.57
N ASN A 193 8.79 6.66 -3.90
CA ASN A 193 9.95 6.83 -4.79
C ASN A 193 9.87 8.11 -5.64
N VAL A 194 8.68 8.67 -5.82
CA VAL A 194 8.46 9.97 -6.48
C VAL A 194 8.29 11.07 -5.44
N HIS A 195 7.21 11.05 -4.67
CA HIS A 195 6.82 12.17 -3.79
C HIS A 195 7.52 12.18 -2.43
N LEU A 196 7.89 11.01 -1.92
CA LEU A 196 8.77 10.86 -0.74
C LEU A 196 10.19 10.47 -1.13
N ASN A 197 10.66 10.94 -2.29
CA ASN A 197 12.08 10.89 -2.63
C ASN A 197 12.85 11.92 -1.78
N ASP A 198 13.85 11.48 -1.03
CA ASP A 198 14.63 12.35 -0.15
C ASP A 198 15.47 13.37 -0.91
N SER A 199 15.77 13.14 -2.20
CA SER A 199 16.42 14.15 -3.04
C SER A 199 15.60 15.43 -3.15
N LEU A 200 14.27 15.34 -3.17
CA LEU A 200 13.39 16.52 -3.21
C LEU A 200 13.60 17.38 -1.96
N TYR A 201 13.54 16.74 -0.80
CA TYR A 201 13.65 17.42 0.49
C TYR A 201 15.09 17.82 0.83
N LYS A 202 16.09 17.41 0.05
CA LYS A 202 17.51 17.84 0.18
C LYS A 202 17.89 18.89 -0.87
N ASP A 203 17.05 19.13 -1.87
CA ASP A 203 17.33 20.07 -2.95
C ASP A 203 17.32 21.52 -2.43
N SER A 204 18.45 22.20 -2.59
CA SER A 204 18.64 23.59 -2.12
C SER A 204 17.72 24.60 -2.80
N ARG A 205 17.38 24.41 -4.09
CA ARG A 205 16.45 25.27 -4.83
C ARG A 205 15.05 25.10 -4.23
N LEU A 206 14.58 23.87 -4.11
CA LEU A 206 13.25 23.56 -3.57
C LEU A 206 13.06 24.09 -2.14
N ARG A 207 14.07 23.92 -1.27
CA ARG A 207 14.04 24.48 0.09
C ARG A 207 13.98 26.01 0.08
N THR A 208 14.80 26.66 -0.74
CA THR A 208 14.84 28.13 -0.84
C THR A 208 13.51 28.69 -1.35
N GLU A 209 12.94 28.07 -2.38
CA GLU A 209 11.63 28.45 -2.92
C GLU A 209 10.51 28.25 -1.89
N HIS A 210 10.55 27.15 -1.15
CA HIS A 210 9.60 26.87 -0.10
C HIS A 210 9.67 27.86 1.08
N GLU A 211 10.88 28.18 1.56
CA GLU A 211 11.10 29.20 2.61
C GLU A 211 10.64 30.60 2.18
N ARG A 212 10.79 30.92 0.88
CA ARG A 212 10.28 32.17 0.29
C ARG A 212 8.78 32.13 -0.02
N THR A 213 8.10 31.01 0.24
CA THR A 213 6.69 30.80 -0.11
C THR A 213 6.42 31.01 -1.61
N ALA A 214 7.33 30.55 -2.47
CA ALA A 214 7.16 30.59 -3.92
C ALA A 214 6.08 29.57 -4.34
N LEU A 215 4.89 30.09 -4.67
CA LEU A 215 3.74 29.28 -5.04
C LEU A 215 3.79 28.87 -6.51
N LEU A 216 3.31 27.65 -6.80
CA LEU A 216 3.10 27.23 -8.18
C LEU A 216 1.98 28.07 -8.84
N PRO A 217 2.06 28.37 -10.16
CA PRO A 217 1.07 29.20 -10.85
C PRO A 217 -0.37 28.71 -10.65
N GLY A 218 -1.24 29.59 -10.14
CA GLY A 218 -2.65 29.27 -9.88
C GLY A 218 -2.89 28.33 -8.70
N ARG A 219 -1.86 28.01 -7.90
CA ARG A 219 -1.95 27.11 -6.74
C ARG A 219 -1.68 27.85 -5.45
N ASN A 220 -2.13 27.27 -4.34
CA ASN A 220 -1.95 27.79 -2.99
C ASN A 220 -0.88 27.01 -2.19
N TYR A 221 -0.01 26.27 -2.88
CA TYR A 221 1.06 25.46 -2.32
C TYR A 221 2.38 25.67 -3.07
N THR A 222 3.49 25.44 -2.38
CA THR A 222 4.82 25.32 -2.97
C THR A 222 5.02 23.90 -3.54
N GLU A 223 6.07 23.71 -4.34
CA GLU A 223 6.38 22.40 -4.93
C GLU A 223 6.64 21.31 -3.87
N LEU A 224 7.40 21.61 -2.79
CA LEU A 224 7.66 20.65 -1.71
C LEU A 224 6.41 20.27 -0.93
N GLU A 225 5.56 21.26 -0.62
CA GLU A 225 4.27 21.01 0.05
C GLU A 225 3.39 20.09 -0.81
N HIS A 226 3.38 20.32 -2.12
CA HIS A 226 2.61 19.51 -3.05
C HIS A 226 3.08 18.05 -3.10
N HIS A 227 4.39 17.81 -3.14
CA HIS A 227 4.92 16.44 -3.10
C HIS A 227 4.47 15.72 -1.83
N TRP A 228 4.65 16.32 -0.65
CA TRP A 228 4.24 15.68 0.60
C TRP A 228 2.73 15.39 0.64
N ASP A 229 1.92 16.35 0.19
CA ASP A 229 0.46 16.23 0.16
C ASP A 229 -0.03 15.19 -0.86
N LEU A 230 0.59 15.09 -2.04
CA LEU A 230 0.30 14.02 -3.01
C LEU A 230 0.67 12.65 -2.48
N ALA A 231 1.82 12.50 -1.79
CA ALA A 231 2.17 11.24 -1.16
C ALA A 231 1.09 10.77 -0.17
N TYR A 232 0.55 11.69 0.63
CA TYR A 232 -0.57 11.39 1.52
C TYR A 232 -1.87 11.08 0.77
N GLY A 233 -2.13 11.78 -0.34
CA GLY A 233 -3.26 11.53 -1.24
C GLY A 233 -3.26 10.11 -1.81
N TYR A 234 -2.15 9.70 -2.43
CA TYR A 234 -1.97 8.33 -2.96
C TYR A 234 -2.03 7.29 -1.83
N TYR A 235 -1.50 7.59 -0.64
CA TYR A 235 -1.60 6.71 0.53
C TYR A 235 -3.05 6.41 0.94
N GLN A 236 -4.01 7.34 0.77
CA GLN A 236 -5.41 7.08 1.10
C GLN A 236 -5.98 5.88 0.32
N TYR A 237 -5.55 5.69 -0.92
CA TYR A 237 -5.96 4.56 -1.76
C TYR A 237 -5.33 3.25 -1.31
N TRP A 238 -4.18 3.33 -0.63
CA TRP A 238 -3.47 2.20 -0.07
C TRP A 238 -3.91 1.85 1.36
N LEU A 239 -4.74 2.69 1.98
CA LEU A 239 -5.25 2.52 3.35
C LEU A 239 -5.95 1.16 3.60
N PRO A 240 -6.74 0.59 2.66
CA PRO A 240 -7.33 -0.74 2.84
C PRO A 240 -6.29 -1.85 3.05
N TYR A 241 -5.11 -1.74 2.44
CA TYR A 241 -4.01 -2.69 2.63
C TYR A 241 -3.31 -2.49 3.99
N VAL A 242 -3.33 -1.27 4.51
CA VAL A 242 -2.75 -0.93 5.83
C VAL A 242 -3.67 -1.34 6.97
N GLN A 243 -4.99 -1.27 6.79
CA GLN A 243 -5.95 -1.63 7.83
C GLN A 243 -5.90 -3.14 8.13
N GLY A 244 -5.31 -3.49 9.27
CA GLY A 244 -5.13 -4.87 9.69
C GLY A 244 -6.41 -5.53 10.20
N SER A 245 -7.26 -6.05 9.31
CA SER A 245 -8.22 -7.07 9.70
C SER A 245 -7.50 -8.41 9.86
N GLY A 246 -7.12 -8.73 11.10
CA GLY A 246 -6.64 -10.06 11.50
C GLY A 246 -5.12 -10.29 11.50
N LEU A 247 -4.29 -9.31 11.13
CA LEU A 247 -2.81 -9.43 11.18
C LEU A 247 -2.22 -8.63 12.34
N PRO A 248 -1.75 -9.27 13.43
CA PRO A 248 -1.25 -8.58 14.63
C PRO A 248 -0.11 -7.61 14.36
N LEU A 249 0.83 -7.99 13.49
CA LEU A 249 1.99 -7.17 13.15
C LEU A 249 1.62 -5.82 12.51
N LEU A 250 0.42 -5.70 11.92
CA LEU A 250 -0.06 -4.50 11.24
C LEU A 250 -1.04 -3.67 12.08
N ARG A 251 -1.33 -4.06 13.33
CA ARG A 251 -2.36 -3.42 14.17
C ARG A 251 -2.15 -1.92 14.33
N GLU A 252 -0.90 -1.49 14.47
CA GLU A 252 -0.53 -0.09 14.70
C GLU A 252 -0.09 0.65 13.42
N SER A 253 0.04 -0.05 12.29
CA SER A 253 0.58 0.51 11.04
C SER A 253 -0.19 1.73 10.58
N ARG A 254 -1.53 1.70 10.66
CA ARG A 254 -2.38 2.83 10.28
C ARG A 254 -2.07 4.08 11.10
N ILE A 255 -1.98 3.94 12.42
CA ILE A 255 -1.75 5.06 13.33
C ILE A 255 -0.32 5.59 13.14
N LYS A 256 0.66 4.70 13.03
CA LYS A 256 2.06 5.05 12.80
C LYS A 256 2.24 5.84 11.49
N LEU A 257 1.64 5.37 10.40
CA LEU A 257 1.70 6.04 9.10
C LEU A 257 0.99 7.40 9.13
N TYR A 258 -0.23 7.47 9.68
CA TYR A 258 -0.94 8.73 9.83
C TYR A 258 -0.13 9.77 10.62
N ASN A 259 0.42 9.36 11.77
CA ASN A 259 1.23 10.23 12.62
C ASN A 259 2.50 10.69 11.92
N ALA A 260 3.17 9.82 11.16
CA ALA A 260 4.36 10.20 10.40
C ALA A 260 4.04 11.22 9.30
N PHE A 261 2.98 11.00 8.53
CA PHE A 261 2.51 11.96 7.53
C PHE A 261 2.17 13.31 8.14
N ALA A 262 1.42 13.33 9.25
CA ALA A 262 1.01 14.56 9.91
C ALA A 262 2.18 15.31 10.54
N ARG A 263 3.10 14.61 11.22
CA ARG A 263 4.31 15.20 11.79
C ARG A 263 5.24 15.74 10.72
N GLY A 264 5.42 15.02 9.61
CA GLY A 264 6.26 15.49 8.52
C GLY A 264 5.64 16.69 7.81
N ARG A 265 4.30 16.74 7.68
CA ARG A 265 3.62 17.92 7.13
C ARG A 265 3.79 19.15 8.02
N LEU A 266 3.69 18.98 9.34
CA LEU A 266 3.95 20.03 10.33
C LEU A 266 5.41 20.51 10.28
N ALA A 267 6.36 19.57 10.31
CA ALA A 267 7.77 19.88 10.19
C ALA A 267 8.08 20.65 8.89
N LEU A 268 7.42 20.28 7.78
CA LEU A 268 7.54 21.01 6.53
C LEU A 268 7.02 22.44 6.69
N THR A 269 5.83 22.66 7.25
CA THR A 269 5.31 24.01 7.54
C THR A 269 6.27 24.88 8.36
N GLU A 270 7.04 24.27 9.25
CA GLU A 270 8.00 24.95 10.14
C GLU A 270 9.44 24.96 9.59
N TYR A 271 9.64 24.55 8.33
CA TYR A 271 10.94 24.48 7.65
C TYR A 271 11.97 23.54 8.34
N ARG A 272 11.49 22.59 9.15
CA ARG A 272 12.33 21.60 9.86
C ARG A 272 12.61 20.39 8.97
N TYR A 273 13.41 20.58 7.92
CA TYR A 273 13.62 19.55 6.89
C TYR A 273 14.26 18.25 7.42
N ASP A 274 15.05 18.30 8.48
CA ASP A 274 15.63 17.10 9.07
C ASP A 274 14.54 16.22 9.71
N GLU A 275 13.52 16.83 10.34
CA GLU A 275 12.36 16.10 10.86
C GLU A 275 11.48 15.57 9.72
N VAL A 276 11.33 16.31 8.61
CA VAL A 276 10.66 15.81 7.40
C VAL A 276 11.33 14.53 6.90
N LEU A 277 12.65 14.52 6.82
CA LEU A 277 13.42 13.34 6.41
C LEU A 277 13.26 12.17 7.39
N GLN A 278 13.21 12.44 8.70
CA GLN A 278 12.95 11.40 9.70
C GLN A 278 11.55 10.78 9.51
N GLN A 279 10.50 11.59 9.33
CA GLN A 279 9.15 11.06 9.12
C GLN A 279 9.01 10.32 7.79
N LEU A 280 9.70 10.78 6.75
CA LEU A 280 9.80 10.10 5.47
C LEU A 280 10.40 8.69 5.61
N GLN A 281 11.46 8.53 6.40
CA GLN A 281 12.05 7.21 6.68
C GLN A 281 11.07 6.29 7.41
N VAL A 282 10.34 6.82 8.39
CA VAL A 282 9.27 6.07 9.10
C VAL A 282 8.20 5.59 8.13
N ILE A 283 7.77 6.43 7.18
CA ILE A 283 6.78 6.06 6.16
C ILE A 283 7.33 4.96 5.24
N ARG A 284 8.57 5.10 4.75
CA ARG A 284 9.24 4.10 3.91
C ARG A 284 9.31 2.74 4.58
N ALA A 285 9.78 2.68 5.83
CA ALA A 285 9.87 1.44 6.59
C ALA A 285 8.51 0.79 6.79
N GLU A 286 7.53 1.56 7.28
CA GLU A 286 6.24 1.02 7.68
C GLU A 286 5.39 0.59 6.48
N LEU A 287 5.38 1.36 5.40
CA LEU A 287 4.58 1.03 4.21
C LEU A 287 5.19 -0.16 3.44
N SER A 288 6.52 -0.22 3.31
CA SER A 288 7.21 -1.37 2.73
C SER A 288 7.00 -2.65 3.53
N LYS A 289 7.00 -2.55 4.88
CA LYS A 289 6.65 -3.68 5.77
C LYS A 289 5.22 -4.16 5.51
N VAL A 290 4.25 -3.25 5.41
CA VAL A 290 2.85 -3.62 5.11
C VAL A 290 2.78 -4.38 3.78
N ALA A 291 3.47 -3.91 2.74
CA ALA A 291 3.47 -4.57 1.42
C ALA A 291 4.02 -6.01 1.51
N ALA A 292 5.17 -6.19 2.17
CA ALA A 292 5.78 -7.49 2.37
C ALA A 292 4.90 -8.44 3.18
N VAL A 293 4.35 -7.97 4.30
CA VAL A 293 3.45 -8.76 5.16
C VAL A 293 2.20 -9.21 4.39
N ARG A 294 1.62 -8.34 3.55
CA ARG A 294 0.45 -8.69 2.73
C ARG A 294 0.80 -9.71 1.65
N ALA A 295 1.91 -9.54 0.93
CA ALA A 295 2.36 -10.50 -0.07
C ALA A 295 2.64 -11.87 0.56
N MET A 296 3.37 -11.91 1.67
CA MET A 296 3.64 -13.14 2.42
C MET A 296 2.34 -13.77 2.94
N ASN A 297 1.43 -12.99 3.54
CA ASN A 297 0.16 -13.51 4.04
C ASN A 297 -0.70 -14.10 2.91
N LEU A 298 -0.78 -13.47 1.74
CA LEU A 298 -1.52 -14.02 0.60
C LEU A 298 -0.94 -15.37 0.14
N LEU A 299 0.38 -15.58 0.24
CA LEU A 299 1.01 -16.87 -0.08
C LEU A 299 0.66 -17.96 0.94
N VAL A 300 0.67 -17.65 2.24
CA VAL A 300 0.60 -18.68 3.31
C VAL A 300 -0.63 -18.63 4.20
N SER A 301 -1.62 -17.80 3.87
CA SER A 301 -2.86 -17.72 4.66
C SER A 301 -3.64 -19.02 4.63
N ASP A 302 -4.39 -19.28 5.69
CA ASP A 302 -5.28 -20.44 5.77
C ASP A 302 -6.38 -20.41 4.69
N ILE A 303 -6.73 -19.22 4.17
CA ILE A 303 -7.63 -19.10 3.01
C ILE A 303 -6.96 -19.70 1.77
N THR A 304 -5.74 -19.27 1.44
CA THR A 304 -5.01 -19.75 0.26
C THR A 304 -4.70 -21.24 0.39
N VAL A 305 -4.15 -21.65 1.52
CA VAL A 305 -3.72 -23.04 1.75
C VAL A 305 -4.92 -23.97 1.89
N GLY A 306 -5.99 -23.56 2.57
CA GLY A 306 -7.22 -24.32 2.71
C GLY A 306 -7.93 -24.54 1.37
N ASN A 307 -8.09 -23.48 0.56
CA ASN A 307 -8.66 -23.64 -0.78
C ASN A 307 -7.78 -24.53 -1.67
N LEU A 308 -6.45 -24.38 -1.58
CA LEU A 308 -5.53 -25.24 -2.34
C LEU A 308 -5.61 -26.71 -1.90
N ASP A 309 -5.90 -26.96 -0.63
CA ASP A 309 -6.10 -28.31 -0.13
C ASP A 309 -7.45 -28.91 -0.57
N GLU A 310 -8.52 -28.13 -0.54
CA GLU A 310 -9.87 -28.56 -0.92
C GLU A 310 -10.06 -28.72 -2.44
N ASP A 311 -9.84 -27.65 -3.21
CA ASP A 311 -9.99 -27.61 -4.67
C ASP A 311 -9.10 -26.51 -5.26
N ILE A 312 -8.12 -26.93 -6.05
CA ILE A 312 -7.16 -26.03 -6.69
C ILE A 312 -7.82 -24.93 -7.53
N ASN A 313 -8.98 -25.19 -8.13
CA ASN A 313 -9.70 -24.17 -8.91
C ASN A 313 -10.10 -22.99 -8.03
N ASN A 314 -10.54 -23.25 -6.80
CA ASN A 314 -10.91 -22.21 -5.85
C ASN A 314 -9.68 -21.43 -5.34
N ALA A 315 -8.49 -22.03 -5.41
CA ALA A 315 -7.24 -21.41 -4.97
C ALA A 315 -6.61 -20.47 -6.00
N LEU A 316 -6.86 -20.65 -7.30
CA LEU A 316 -6.14 -19.94 -8.37
C LEU A 316 -6.21 -18.42 -8.25
N VAL A 317 -7.37 -17.87 -7.88
CA VAL A 317 -7.53 -16.42 -7.67
C VAL A 317 -6.64 -15.94 -6.53
N PHE A 318 -6.65 -16.62 -5.38
CA PHE A 318 -5.83 -16.25 -4.22
C PHE A 318 -4.33 -16.39 -4.50
N LEU A 319 -3.93 -17.46 -5.19
CA LEU A 319 -2.54 -17.65 -5.64
C LEU A 319 -2.10 -16.54 -6.59
N SER A 320 -2.98 -16.13 -7.50
CA SER A 320 -2.70 -15.06 -8.48
C SER A 320 -2.65 -13.68 -7.82
N GLN A 321 -3.49 -13.43 -6.81
CA GLN A 321 -3.40 -12.25 -5.95
C GLN A 321 -2.05 -12.19 -5.24
N ALA A 322 -1.57 -13.33 -4.75
CA ALA A 322 -0.24 -13.41 -4.14
C ALA A 322 0.86 -13.08 -5.16
N CYS A 323 0.81 -13.62 -6.39
CA CYS A 323 1.75 -13.27 -7.46
C CYS A 323 1.74 -11.76 -7.80
N GLY A 324 0.55 -11.15 -7.88
CA GLY A 324 0.43 -9.70 -8.09
C GLY A 324 1.03 -8.89 -6.93
N ALA A 325 0.77 -9.30 -5.69
CA ALA A 325 1.37 -8.67 -4.51
C ALA A 325 2.90 -8.80 -4.50
N VAL A 326 3.45 -9.96 -4.88
CA VAL A 326 4.89 -10.19 -5.04
C VAL A 326 5.48 -9.27 -6.10
N TYR A 327 4.81 -9.11 -7.25
CA TYR A 327 5.24 -8.18 -8.31
C TYR A 327 5.38 -6.75 -7.78
N GLY A 328 4.40 -6.31 -6.98
CA GLY A 328 4.37 -4.96 -6.39
C GLY A 328 5.51 -4.66 -5.42
N LEU A 329 6.19 -5.69 -4.89
CA LEU A 329 7.28 -5.50 -3.92
C LEU A 329 8.51 -4.77 -4.49
N GLN A 330 8.71 -4.77 -5.81
CA GLN A 330 9.82 -4.06 -6.44
C GLN A 330 9.77 -2.54 -6.19
N PHE A 331 8.57 -1.99 -5.96
CA PHE A 331 8.36 -0.57 -5.72
C PHE A 331 8.56 -0.15 -4.26
N THR A 332 8.86 -1.10 -3.37
CA THR A 332 9.14 -0.82 -1.97
C THR A 332 10.61 -0.44 -1.76
N VAL A 333 10.88 0.36 -0.74
CA VAL A 333 12.23 0.84 -0.43
C VAL A 333 12.55 0.74 1.06
N GLN A 334 13.82 0.50 1.35
CA GLN A 334 14.39 0.57 2.69
C GLN A 334 14.34 2.02 3.19
N GLU A 335 14.58 2.24 4.49
CA GLU A 335 14.72 3.59 5.07
C GLU A 335 15.74 4.44 4.31
N SER A 336 16.82 3.80 3.83
CA SER A 336 17.88 4.42 3.03
C SER A 336 17.42 4.92 1.65
N GLY A 337 16.22 4.54 1.17
CA GLY A 337 15.72 4.82 -0.17
C GLY A 337 16.16 3.81 -1.24
N LYS A 338 16.92 2.78 -0.87
CA LYS A 338 17.28 1.68 -1.79
C LYS A 338 16.11 0.71 -1.96
N PRO A 339 15.85 0.18 -3.16
CA PRO A 339 14.87 -0.88 -3.37
C PRO A 339 15.15 -2.11 -2.49
N HIS A 340 14.08 -2.77 -2.01
CA HIS A 340 14.23 -4.09 -1.36
C HIS A 340 14.46 -5.21 -2.37
N LEU A 341 13.73 -5.17 -3.49
CA LEU A 341 13.77 -6.19 -4.53
C LEU A 341 13.82 -5.51 -5.90
N SER A 342 14.54 -6.11 -6.85
CA SER A 342 14.52 -5.69 -8.25
C SER A 342 13.36 -6.34 -9.02
N TYR A 343 13.10 -5.82 -10.22
CA TYR A 343 12.17 -6.42 -11.19
C TYR A 343 12.47 -7.91 -11.42
N GLU A 344 13.76 -8.24 -11.60
CA GLU A 344 14.23 -9.61 -11.85
C GLU A 344 13.93 -10.53 -10.68
N GLN A 345 14.13 -10.05 -9.44
CA GLN A 345 13.89 -10.85 -8.24
C GLN A 345 12.40 -11.16 -8.07
N VAL A 346 11.52 -10.16 -8.24
CA VAL A 346 10.07 -10.41 -8.13
C VAL A 346 9.57 -11.31 -9.25
N LYS A 347 10.06 -11.14 -10.49
CA LYS A 347 9.73 -12.05 -11.60
C LYS A 347 10.28 -13.45 -11.36
N ALA A 348 11.46 -13.60 -10.77
CA ALA A 348 12.00 -14.90 -10.41
C ALA A 348 11.10 -15.63 -9.40
N TYR A 349 10.65 -14.96 -8.35
CA TYR A 349 9.70 -15.54 -7.39
C TYR A 349 8.37 -15.96 -8.04
N ILE A 350 7.80 -15.11 -8.91
CA ILE A 350 6.59 -15.46 -9.65
C ILE A 350 6.84 -16.66 -10.57
N ASN A 351 7.96 -16.69 -11.28
CA ASN A 351 8.33 -17.80 -12.16
C ASN A 351 8.54 -19.11 -11.38
N GLU A 352 9.10 -19.06 -10.18
CA GLU A 352 9.21 -20.21 -9.28
C GLU A 352 7.81 -20.73 -8.88
N LEU A 353 6.86 -19.85 -8.58
CA LEU A 353 5.47 -20.22 -8.29
C LEU A 353 4.77 -20.82 -9.51
N THR A 354 5.03 -20.30 -10.71
CA THR A 354 4.35 -20.70 -11.96
C THR A 354 5.17 -21.66 -12.84
N THR A 355 6.23 -22.28 -12.29
CA THR A 355 7.05 -23.26 -13.03
C THR A 355 6.28 -24.56 -13.33
N GLY A 356 6.77 -25.34 -14.29
CA GLY A 356 6.16 -26.62 -14.67
C GLY A 356 4.73 -26.44 -15.15
N ASN A 357 3.78 -27.16 -14.56
CA ASN A 357 2.35 -26.99 -14.80
C ASN A 357 1.74 -25.77 -14.10
N GLY A 358 2.56 -24.90 -13.51
CA GLY A 358 2.12 -23.64 -12.94
C GLY A 358 1.42 -23.79 -11.59
N LEU A 359 0.41 -22.96 -11.37
CA LEU A 359 -0.39 -22.93 -10.15
C LEU A 359 -1.29 -24.16 -9.99
N TRP A 360 -1.25 -25.10 -10.94
CA TRP A 360 -1.90 -26.40 -10.88
C TRP A 360 -1.11 -27.45 -10.07
N GLU A 361 0.16 -27.21 -9.73
CA GLU A 361 1.01 -28.19 -9.05
C GLU A 361 0.84 -28.19 -7.53
N LYS A 362 -0.30 -28.69 -7.04
CA LYS A 362 -0.65 -28.74 -5.60
C LYS A 362 0.48 -29.23 -4.71
N GLN A 363 1.11 -30.37 -5.05
CA GLN A 363 2.15 -30.98 -4.22
C GLN A 363 3.38 -30.08 -4.04
N ARG A 364 3.80 -29.39 -5.10
CA ARG A 364 4.91 -28.43 -5.04
C ARG A 364 4.53 -27.20 -4.22
N LEU A 365 3.37 -26.62 -4.51
CA LEU A 365 2.91 -25.39 -3.86
C LEU A 365 2.73 -25.56 -2.34
N LEU A 366 2.24 -26.73 -1.91
CA LEU A 366 2.10 -27.11 -0.49
C LEU A 366 3.39 -27.60 0.17
N GLY A 367 4.50 -27.66 -0.59
CA GLY A 367 5.82 -28.02 -0.07
C GLY A 367 6.24 -27.17 1.13
N ASP A 368 7.19 -27.68 1.90
CA ASP A 368 7.76 -26.92 3.02
C ASP A 368 8.66 -25.77 2.54
N GLU A 369 9.23 -25.03 3.51
CA GLU A 369 10.09 -23.88 3.25
C GLU A 369 11.39 -24.22 2.51
N THR A 370 11.77 -25.50 2.41
CA THR A 370 12.99 -25.93 1.71
C THR A 370 12.76 -26.28 0.25
N MET A 371 11.49 -26.50 -0.14
CA MET A 371 11.12 -26.84 -1.51
C MET A 371 11.01 -25.58 -2.37
N THR A 372 11.97 -25.37 -3.28
CA THR A 372 11.93 -24.26 -4.25
C THR A 372 10.61 -24.25 -5.03
N GLY A 373 10.00 -23.07 -5.14
CA GLY A 373 8.70 -22.89 -5.77
C GLY A 373 7.49 -23.27 -4.90
N SER A 374 7.67 -23.70 -3.65
CA SER A 374 6.56 -23.78 -2.70
C SER A 374 6.14 -22.38 -2.21
N LEU A 375 4.90 -22.26 -1.75
CA LEU A 375 4.37 -21.00 -1.21
C LEU A 375 5.16 -20.53 0.02
N LYS A 376 5.54 -21.49 0.88
CA LYS A 376 6.33 -21.23 2.09
C LYS A 376 7.76 -20.81 1.75
N TYR A 377 8.39 -21.45 0.76
CA TYR A 377 9.73 -21.09 0.30
C TYR A 377 9.75 -19.63 -0.17
N VAL A 378 8.86 -19.25 -1.09
CA VAL A 378 8.82 -17.88 -1.64
C VAL A 378 8.50 -16.87 -0.55
N ALA A 379 7.51 -17.14 0.31
CA ALA A 379 7.18 -16.26 1.43
C ALA A 379 8.36 -16.08 2.40
N ALA A 380 9.15 -17.13 2.65
CA ALA A 380 10.33 -17.03 3.50
C ALA A 380 11.49 -16.26 2.84
N GLN A 381 11.70 -16.38 1.53
CA GLN A 381 12.70 -15.56 0.82
C GLN A 381 12.33 -14.07 0.85
N ILE A 382 11.05 -13.76 0.67
CA ILE A 382 10.53 -12.41 0.89
C ILE A 382 10.81 -12.01 2.35
N GLY A 383 10.38 -12.82 3.32
CA GLY A 383 10.57 -12.54 4.74
C GLY A 383 12.02 -12.19 5.10
N LYS A 384 12.99 -12.97 4.64
CA LYS A 384 14.43 -12.70 4.84
C LYS A 384 14.86 -11.32 4.34
N THR A 385 14.29 -10.86 3.23
CA THR A 385 14.60 -9.53 2.65
C THR A 385 14.09 -8.39 3.52
N TYR A 386 12.97 -8.59 4.24
CA TYR A 386 12.33 -7.57 5.09
C TYR A 386 12.55 -7.78 6.59
N GLY A 387 13.33 -8.80 6.99
CA GLY A 387 13.52 -9.15 8.40
C GLY A 387 12.27 -9.73 9.07
N LEU A 388 11.45 -10.45 8.30
CA LEU A 388 10.19 -11.09 8.74
C LEU A 388 10.29 -12.61 8.65
N THR A 389 9.47 -13.30 9.46
CA THR A 389 9.30 -14.75 9.45
C THR A 389 7.89 -15.15 9.02
N LEU A 390 7.68 -16.42 8.70
CA LEU A 390 6.33 -16.93 8.39
C LEU A 390 5.36 -16.82 9.58
N ASN A 391 5.86 -16.79 10.81
CA ASN A 391 4.99 -16.64 12.00
C ASN A 391 4.46 -15.21 12.13
N ASP A 392 5.20 -14.21 11.66
CA ASP A 392 4.82 -12.79 11.76
C ASP A 392 3.59 -12.44 10.90
N VAL A 393 3.30 -13.27 9.90
CA VAL A 393 2.24 -13.05 8.90
C VAL A 393 1.03 -13.98 9.10
N LYS A 394 0.98 -14.71 10.23
CA LYS A 394 -0.18 -15.50 10.62
C LYS A 394 -1.26 -14.60 11.20
N ARG A 395 -2.52 -14.96 10.98
CA ARG A 395 -3.64 -14.27 11.62
C ARG A 395 -3.75 -14.68 13.08
N SER A 396 -4.17 -13.74 13.94
CA SER A 396 -4.69 -14.11 15.26
C SER A 396 -6.14 -14.55 15.09
N TYR A 397 -6.43 -15.75 15.56
CA TYR A 397 -7.79 -16.28 15.70
C TYR A 397 -8.51 -15.64 16.87
#